data_AF-A0A6B3I5N3-F1
#
_entry.id   AF-A0A6B3I5N3-F1
#
_cell.length_a   1.000
_cell.length_b   1.000
_cell.length_c   1.000
_cell.angle_alpha   90.00
_cell.angle_beta   90.00
_cell.angle_gamma   90.00
#
_symmetry.space_group_name_H-M   'P 1'
#
loop_
_entity.id
_entity.type
_entity.pdbx_description
1 polymer ?
#
loop_
_entity_poly.entity_id
_entity_poly.type
_entity_poly.pdbx_seq_one_letter_code
_entity_poly.pdbx_strand_id
1 'polypeptide(L)'
;RRINGTALIIAALVATLGALAFPVWSYADRSGTGEANLNASSVATQWGPLSATDRDFLVKVRLAGLWELPAGQQAIERAPSEATKAAGDHLVVGHTDLD
;
A
#
# COMPACT_ATOMS: atom_id res chain seq x y z
N ARG A 1 -15.61 -57.91 4.05
CA ARG A 1 -16.16 -56.81 4.88
C ARG A 1 -16.69 -55.75 3.93
N ARG A 2 -18.02 -55.61 3.77
CA ARG A 2 -18.61 -54.65 2.82
C ARG A 2 -18.61 -53.27 3.49
N ILE A 3 -18.00 -52.27 2.84
CA ILE A 3 -18.04 -50.89 3.33
C ILE A 3 -19.38 -50.29 2.89
N ASN A 4 -20.16 -49.76 3.83
CA ASN A 4 -21.48 -49.19 3.56
C ASN A 4 -21.36 -47.86 2.81
N GLY A 5 -22.12 -47.66 1.72
CA GLY A 5 -22.01 -46.47 0.85
C GLY A 5 -22.19 -45.14 1.59
N THR A 6 -23.07 -45.09 2.59
CA THR A 6 -23.25 -43.92 3.46
C THR A 6 -21.98 -43.58 4.24
N ALA A 7 -21.23 -44.58 4.70
CA ALA A 7 -19.98 -44.36 5.41
C ALA A 7 -18.91 -43.76 4.48
N LEU A 8 -18.90 -44.14 3.20
CA LEU A 8 -18.00 -43.54 2.20
C LEU A 8 -18.34 -42.07 1.94
N ILE A 9 -19.62 -41.73 1.84
CA ILE A 9 -20.07 -40.35 1.62
C ILE A 9 -19.69 -39.46 2.81
N ILE A 10 -19.94 -39.93 4.04
CA ILE A 10 -19.58 -39.18 5.25
C ILE A 10 -18.07 -38.97 5.34
N ALA A 11 -17.28 -40.02 5.07
CA ALA A 11 -15.82 -39.92 5.07
C ALA A 11 -15.31 -38.92 4.02
N ALA A 12 -15.89 -38.93 2.82
CA ALA A 12 -15.56 -37.98 1.77
C ALA A 12 -15.87 -36.54 2.19
N LEU A 13 -17.05 -36.28 2.77
CA LEU A 13 -17.44 -34.94 3.24
C LEU A 13 -16.52 -34.43 4.35
N VAL A 14 -16.18 -35.27 5.33
CA VAL A 14 -15.24 -34.90 6.41
C VAL A 14 -13.85 -34.61 5.83
N ALA A 15 -13.37 -35.42 4.89
CA ALA A 15 -12.10 -35.19 4.23
C ALA A 15 -12.10 -33.87 3.44
N THR A 16 -13.19 -33.55 2.72
CA THR A 16 -13.33 -32.28 2.01
C THR A 16 -13.34 -31.09 2.98
N LEU A 17 -14.11 -31.16 4.07
CA LEU A 17 -14.13 -30.11 5.08
C LEU A 17 -12.75 -29.91 5.73
N GLY A 18 -12.04 -31.01 6.04
CA GLY A 18 -10.68 -30.96 6.55
C GLY A 18 -9.71 -30.33 5.55
N ALA A 19 -9.79 -30.70 4.27
CA ALA A 19 -8.97 -30.13 3.21
C ALA A 19 -9.21 -28.62 3.00
N LEU A 20 -10.45 -28.14 3.19
CA LEU A 20 -10.78 -26.71 3.13
C LEU A 20 -10.32 -25.96 4.38
N ALA A 21 -10.40 -26.57 5.56
CA ALA A 21 -9.98 -25.94 6.82
C ALA A 21 -8.46 -25.91 7.01
N PHE A 22 -7.75 -26.90 6.45
CA PHE A 22 -6.31 -27.07 6.65
C PHE A 22 -5.48 -25.85 6.23
N PRO A 23 -5.68 -25.23 5.05
CA PRO A 23 -4.96 -24.01 4.68
C PRO A 23 -5.20 -22.90 5.71
N VAL A 24 -6.47 -22.61 6.04
CA VAL A 24 -6.84 -21.52 6.97
C VAL A 24 -6.09 -21.64 8.30
N TRP A 25 -6.06 -22.83 8.88
CA TRP A 25 -5.33 -23.07 10.13
C TRP A 25 -3.81 -23.03 9.94
N SER A 26 -3.29 -23.64 8.86
CA SER A 26 -1.84 -23.71 8.60
C SER A 26 -1.19 -22.35 8.33
N TYR A 27 -1.96 -21.36 7.87
CA TYR A 27 -1.48 -20.00 7.57
C TYR A 27 -1.70 -19.01 8.73
N ALA A 28 -2.49 -19.37 9.76
CA ALA A 28 -2.92 -18.43 10.80
C ALA A 28 -1.75 -17.79 11.59
N ASP A 29 -0.72 -18.57 11.94
CA ASP A 29 0.44 -18.09 12.71
C ASP A 29 1.72 -17.98 11.86
N ARG A 30 1.59 -17.99 10.53
CA ARG A 30 2.76 -18.02 9.65
C ARG A 30 3.42 -16.64 9.60
N SER A 31 4.59 -16.52 10.21
CA SER A 31 5.47 -15.38 10.03
C SER A 31 6.04 -15.33 8.61
N GLY A 32 6.35 -14.11 8.13
CA GLY A 32 6.95 -13.90 6.82
C GLY A 32 5.98 -13.84 5.64
N THR A 33 4.66 -13.89 5.85
CA THR A 33 3.69 -13.53 4.81
C THR A 33 3.79 -12.03 4.50
N GLY A 34 3.39 -11.63 3.28
CA GLY A 34 3.39 -10.21 2.89
C GLY A 34 2.56 -9.34 3.84
N GLU A 35 1.38 -9.82 4.25
CA GLU A 35 0.51 -9.15 5.22
C GLU A 35 1.15 -9.05 6.61
N ALA A 36 1.74 -10.12 7.13
CA ALA A 36 2.42 -10.09 8.43
C ALA A 36 3.60 -9.12 8.43
N ASN A 37 4.39 -9.09 7.36
CA ASN A 37 5.51 -8.16 7.21
C ASN A 37 5.05 -6.71 7.07
N LEU A 38 3.95 -6.47 6.34
CA LEU A 38 3.33 -5.15 6.19
C LEU A 38 2.84 -4.64 7.55
N ASN A 39 2.09 -5.46 8.28
CA ASN A 39 1.58 -5.14 9.61
C ASN A 39 2.72 -4.88 10.60
N ALA A 40 3.75 -5.73 10.61
CA ALA A 40 4.93 -5.56 11.48
C ALA A 40 5.74 -4.30 11.17
N SER A 41 5.73 -3.83 9.91
CA SER A 41 6.45 -2.63 9.47
C SER A 41 5.60 -1.36 9.53
N SER A 42 4.34 -1.47 9.96
CA SER A 42 3.39 -0.36 10.03
C SER A 42 3.43 0.32 11.40
N VAL A 43 3.26 1.64 11.41
CA VAL A 43 3.19 2.45 12.63
C VAL A 43 1.77 2.98 12.77
N ALA A 44 1.13 2.76 13.91
CA ALA A 44 -0.20 3.30 14.18
C ALA A 44 -0.16 4.83 14.27
N THR A 45 -1.06 5.50 13.56
CA THR A 45 -1.26 6.96 13.63
C THR A 45 -2.75 7.26 13.84
N GLN A 46 -3.09 8.52 14.12
CA GLN A 46 -4.49 8.94 14.25
C GLN A 46 -5.30 8.81 12.94
N TRP A 47 -4.63 8.72 11.79
CA TRP A 47 -5.24 8.54 10.47
C TRP A 47 -5.25 7.08 10.00
N GLY A 48 -4.81 6.16 10.86
CA GLY A 48 -4.65 4.74 10.56
C GLY A 48 -3.20 4.27 10.56
N PRO A 49 -2.95 2.96 10.38
CA PRO A 49 -1.60 2.42 10.27
C PRO A 49 -0.89 2.94 9.02
N LEU A 50 0.33 3.44 9.20
CA LEU A 50 1.19 3.93 8.14
C LEU A 50 2.31 2.91 7.87
N SER A 51 2.29 2.28 6.70
CA SER A 51 3.26 1.24 6.35
C SER A 51 4.64 1.83 6.06
N ALA A 52 5.66 0.96 5.95
CA ALA A 52 6.98 1.39 5.53
C ALA A 52 6.99 2.01 4.12
N THR A 53 6.20 1.46 3.19
CA THR A 53 6.09 1.98 1.82
C THR A 53 5.37 3.31 1.78
N ASP A 54 4.33 3.51 2.62
CA ASP A 54 3.65 4.81 2.71
C ASP A 54 4.59 5.89 3.26
N ARG A 55 5.40 5.56 4.27
CA ARG A 55 6.43 6.47 4.79
C ARG A 55 7.46 6.82 3.72
N ASP A 56 7.95 5.83 2.97
CA ASP A 56 8.89 6.06 1.86
C ASP A 56 8.27 6.95 0.77
N PHE A 57 6.99 6.74 0.45
CA PHE A 57 6.25 7.61 -0.46
C PHE A 57 6.21 9.06 0.05
N LEU A 58 5.82 9.29 1.30
CA LEU A 58 5.78 10.64 1.90
C LEU A 58 7.17 11.30 1.91
N VAL A 59 8.23 10.55 2.22
CA VAL A 59 9.62 11.06 2.15
C VAL A 59 9.97 11.48 0.73
N LYS A 60 9.62 10.68 -0.28
CA LYS A 60 9.88 11.00 -1.70
C LYS A 60 9.09 12.21 -2.18
N VAL A 61 7.82 12.34 -1.80
CA VAL A 61 7.01 13.54 -2.10
C VAL A 61 7.65 14.77 -1.47
N ARG A 62 8.06 14.72 -0.20
CA ARG A 62 8.73 15.84 0.46
C ARG A 62 10.07 16.20 -0.20
N LEU A 63 10.84 15.21 -0.63
CA LEU A 63 12.09 15.43 -1.38
C LEU A 63 11.83 16.07 -2.74
N ALA A 64 10.72 15.72 -3.41
CA ALA A 64 10.32 16.40 -4.64
C ALA A 64 9.93 17.86 -4.38
N GLY A 65 9.18 18.11 -3.30
CA GLY A 65 8.83 19.45 -2.85
C GLY A 65 10.02 20.38 -2.64
N LEU A 66 11.16 19.86 -2.18
CA LEU A 66 12.38 20.67 -1.98
C LEU A 66 12.93 21.33 -3.25
N TRP A 67 12.62 20.81 -4.44
CA TRP A 67 13.06 21.38 -5.70
C TRP A 67 11.92 22.00 -6.52
N GLU A 68 10.70 21.49 -6.41
CA GLU A 68 9.55 21.94 -7.21
C GLU A 68 9.19 23.39 -6.91
N LEU A 69 9.08 23.77 -5.63
CA LEU A 69 8.75 25.13 -5.23
C LEU A 69 9.79 26.17 -5.69
N PRO A 70 11.10 26.01 -5.41
CA PRO A 70 12.10 26.96 -5.87
C PRO A 70 12.25 26.97 -7.39
N ALA A 71 11.96 25.86 -8.09
CA ALA A 71 11.92 25.85 -9.55
C ALA A 71 10.72 26.65 -10.08
N GLY A 72 9.54 26.50 -9.49
CA GLY A 72 8.34 27.29 -9.82
C GLY A 72 8.56 28.78 -9.60
N GLN A 73 9.14 29.17 -8.45
CA GLN A 73 9.50 30.56 -8.15
C GLN A 73 10.49 31.12 -9.17
N GLN A 74 11.55 30.38 -9.50
CA GLN A 74 12.51 30.80 -10.53
C GLN A 74 11.86 30.94 -11.91
N ALA A 75 10.94 30.05 -12.27
CA ALA A 75 10.19 30.14 -13.52
C ALA A 75 9.31 31.39 -13.55
N ILE A 76 8.69 31.78 -12.44
CA ILE A 76 7.89 33.01 -12.36
C ILE A 76 8.78 34.26 -12.48
N GLU A 77 9.93 34.27 -11.78
CA GLU A 77 10.83 35.43 -11.72
C GLU A 77 11.64 35.64 -13.02
N ARG A 78 11.99 34.56 -13.72
CA ARG A 78 12.97 34.57 -14.82
C ARG A 78 12.42 34.02 -16.14
N ALA A 79 11.11 33.83 -16.25
CA ALA A 79 10.48 33.23 -17.44
C ALA A 79 10.83 34.01 -18.73
N PRO A 80 11.30 33.32 -19.78
CA PRO A 80 11.49 33.92 -21.10
C PRO A 80 10.16 34.02 -21.89
N SER A 81 9.07 33.44 -21.39
CA SER A 81 7.75 33.45 -22.02
C SER A 81 6.62 33.35 -21.00
N GLU A 82 5.44 33.86 -21.35
CA GLU A 82 4.23 33.74 -20.51
C GLU A 82 3.85 32.28 -20.25
N ALA A 83 4.09 31.37 -21.21
CA ALA A 83 3.83 29.95 -21.02
C ALA A 83 4.74 29.34 -19.92
N THR A 84 6.02 29.73 -19.88
CA THR A 84 6.95 29.30 -18.83
C THR A 84 6.55 29.88 -17.47
N LYS A 85 6.09 31.13 -17.45
CA LYS A 85 5.61 31.80 -16.24
C LYS A 85 4.37 31.09 -15.66
N ALA A 86 3.40 30.77 -16.53
CA ALA A 86 2.19 30.02 -16.15
C ALA A 86 2.52 28.61 -15.64
N ALA A 87 3.47 27.91 -16.27
CA ALA A 87 3.94 26.63 -15.75
C ALA A 87 4.58 26.75 -14.36
N GLY A 88 5.36 27.81 -14.12
CA GLY A 88 5.90 28.12 -12.80
C GLY A 88 4.83 28.38 -11.75
N ASP A 89 3.81 29.17 -12.09
CA ASP A 89 2.65 29.44 -11.23
C ASP A 89 1.90 28.15 -10.86
N HIS A 90 1.65 27.28 -11.84
CA HIS A 90 1.03 25.98 -11.60
C HIS A 90 1.88 25.08 -10.68
N LEU A 91 3.21 25.11 -10.80
CA LEU A 91 4.10 24.36 -9.90
C LEU A 91 4.00 24.88 -8.46
N VAL A 92 3.97 26.20 -8.27
CA VAL A 92 3.83 26.80 -6.94
C VAL A 92 2.48 26.46 -6.31
N VAL A 93 1.38 26.64 -7.05
CA VAL A 93 0.02 26.33 -6.56
C VAL A 93 -0.12 24.84 -6.25
N GLY A 94 0.31 23.97 -7.16
CA GLY A 94 0.24 22.53 -6.95
C GLY A 94 1.08 22.06 -5.76
N HIS A 95 2.23 22.69 -5.51
CA HIS A 95 3.05 22.39 -4.33
C HIS A 95 2.35 22.80 -3.02
N THR A 96 1.72 23.98 -2.97
CA THR A 96 1.00 24.43 -1.76
C THR A 96 -0.20 23.58 -1.39
N ASP A 97 -0.78 22.85 -2.33
CA ASP A 97 -1.89 21.92 -2.07
C ASP A 97 -1.41 20.56 -1.52
N LEU A 98 -0.13 20.21 -1.74
CA LEU A 98 0.47 18.91 -1.37
C LEU A 98 1.29 18.97 -0.07
N ASP A 99 1.76 20.15 0.33
CA ASP A 99 2.44 20.42 1.60
C ASP A 99 1.47 20.36 2.81
#